data_AF-A0A9R1A2R0-F1
#
_entry.id   AF-A0A9R1A2R0-F1
#
_cell.length_a   1.000
_cell.length_b   1.000
_cell.length_c   1.000
_cell.angle_alpha   90.00
_cell.angle_beta   90.00
_cell.angle_gamma   90.00
#
_symmetry.space_group_name_H-M   'P 1'
#
loop_
_entity.id
_entity.type
_entity.pdbx_description
1 polymer ?
#
loop_
_entity_poly.entity_id
_entity_poly.type
_entity_poly.pdbx_seq_one_letter_code
_entity_poly.pdbx_strand_id
1 'polypeptide(L)'
;MHFLGLSSMPHRIPDYPDAYAGWNALSSFGSYISVVGIRRFFVVVAITSSGGKNQKCAECPWSVEQNPTILEWLVQSPSAFHTFGELPAVKETKS
;
A
#
# COMPACT_ATOMS: atom_id res chain seq x y z
N MET A 1 22.12 1.75 -7.16
CA MET A 1 22.44 2.99 -6.41
C MET A 1 23.51 2.78 -5.34
N HIS A 2 23.39 1.80 -4.43
CA HIS A 2 24.40 1.58 -3.37
C HIS A 2 25.84 1.37 -3.91
N PHE A 3 26.01 0.54 -4.94
CA PHE A 3 27.32 0.31 -5.57
C PHE A 3 27.93 1.54 -6.26
N LEU A 4 27.10 2.44 -6.81
CA LEU A 4 27.61 3.71 -7.38
C LEU A 4 28.09 4.67 -6.28
N GLY A 5 27.43 4.66 -5.12
CA GLY A 5 27.83 5.43 -3.95
C GLY A 5 29.16 4.97 -3.35
N LEU A 6 29.41 3.65 -3.30
CA LEU A 6 30.71 3.10 -2.90
C LEU A 6 31.82 3.43 -3.90
N SER A 7 31.48 3.62 -5.18
CA SER A 7 32.43 4.00 -6.23
C SER A 7 32.65 5.51 -6.32
N SER A 8 32.28 6.26 -5.27
CA SER A 8 32.47 7.72 -5.13
C SER A 8 31.80 8.58 -6.20
N MET A 9 30.72 8.11 -6.81
CA MET A 9 29.98 8.93 -7.78
C MET A 9 29.29 10.10 -7.05
N PRO A 10 29.53 11.37 -7.44
CA PRO A 10 28.88 12.50 -6.80
C PRO A 10 27.37 12.50 -7.12
N HIS A 11 26.55 12.96 -6.18
CA HIS A 11 25.10 13.02 -6.36
C HIS A 11 24.72 14.19 -7.27
N ARG A 12 23.65 14.01 -8.07
CA ARG A 12 22.99 15.03 -8.90
C ARG A 12 23.80 15.51 -10.11
N ILE A 13 24.55 14.61 -10.73
CA ILE A 13 25.25 14.93 -11.98
C ILE A 13 24.42 14.43 -13.19
N PRO A 14 24.19 15.27 -14.21
CA PRO A 14 23.47 14.87 -15.42
C PRO A 14 24.27 13.88 -16.28
N ASP A 15 25.59 14.06 -16.42
CA ASP A 15 26.48 13.21 -17.22
C ASP A 15 27.48 12.46 -16.33
N TYR A 16 27.78 11.20 -16.67
CA TYR A 16 28.69 10.36 -15.89
C TYR A 16 29.77 9.71 -16.77
N PRO A 17 30.99 9.50 -16.25
CA PRO A 17 32.03 8.74 -16.94
C PRO A 17 31.58 7.31 -17.31
N ASP A 18 32.17 6.75 -18.36
CA ASP A 18 31.82 5.42 -18.90
C ASP A 18 31.93 4.28 -17.85
N ALA A 19 32.81 4.44 -16.86
CA ALA A 19 32.94 3.50 -15.74
C ALA A 19 31.65 3.29 -14.93
N TYR A 20 30.74 4.28 -14.92
CA TYR A 20 29.46 4.20 -14.20
C TYR A 20 28.29 3.80 -15.11
N ALA A 21 28.51 3.71 -16.42
CA ALA A 21 27.45 3.47 -17.40
C ALA A 21 26.72 2.14 -17.18
N GLY A 22 27.44 1.07 -16.80
CA GLY A 22 26.84 -0.25 -16.56
C GLY A 22 25.80 -0.25 -15.42
N TRP A 23 26.16 0.32 -14.27
CA TRP A 23 25.26 0.37 -13.12
C TRP A 23 24.09 1.34 -13.31
N ASN A 24 24.29 2.44 -14.04
CA ASN A 24 23.21 3.35 -14.42
C ASN A 24 22.26 2.71 -15.43
N ALA A 25 22.76 1.94 -16.41
CA ALA A 25 21.93 1.21 -17.36
C ALA A 25 21.04 0.16 -16.65
N LEU A 26 21.61 -0.60 -15.71
CA LEU A 26 20.83 -1.54 -14.90
C LEU A 26 19.77 -0.82 -14.04
N SER A 27 20.12 0.33 -13.46
CA SER A 27 19.16 1.11 -12.67
C SER A 27 18.01 1.65 -13.53
N SER A 28 18.29 2.11 -14.75
CA SER A 28 17.26 2.52 -15.71
C SER A 28 16.37 1.35 -16.11
N PHE A 29 16.92 0.14 -16.26
CA PHE A 29 16.13 -1.04 -16.51
C PHE A 29 15.12 -1.33 -15.39
N GLY A 30 15.52 -1.14 -14.13
CA GLY A 30 14.62 -1.25 -12.98
C GLY A 30 13.41 -0.31 -13.04
N SER A 31 13.58 0.89 -13.60
CA SER A 31 12.47 1.85 -13.78
C SER A 31 11.37 1.29 -14.68
N TYR A 32 11.73 0.60 -15.78
CA TYR A 32 10.74 -0.03 -16.65
C TYR A 32 9.92 -1.10 -15.92
N ILE A 33 10.55 -1.88 -15.03
CA ILE A 33 9.85 -2.87 -14.21
C ILE A 33 8.85 -2.18 -13.27
N SER A 34 9.25 -1.07 -12.64
CA SER A 34 8.36 -0.28 -11.78
C SER A 34 7.15 0.27 -12.55
N VAL A 35 7.35 0.77 -13.78
CA VAL A 35 6.24 1.25 -14.64
C VAL A 35 5.25 0.12 -14.94
N VAL A 36 5.74 -1.08 -15.25
CA VAL A 36 4.89 -2.26 -15.45
C VAL A 36 4.13 -2.63 -14.15
N GLY A 37 4.78 -2.52 -13.00
CA GLY A 37 4.15 -2.71 -11.69
C GLY A 37 3.01 -1.71 -11.42
N ILE A 38 3.25 -0.42 -11.68
CA ILE A 38 2.24 0.63 -11.53
C ILE A 38 1.06 0.39 -12.48
N ARG A 39 1.33 0.01 -13.74
CA ARG A 39 0.28 -0.36 -14.68
C ARG A 39 -0.59 -1.50 -14.13
N ARG A 40 0.01 -2.55 -13.58
CA ARG A 40 -0.76 -3.64 -12.94
C ARG A 40 -1.55 -3.17 -11.73
N PHE A 41 -1.00 -2.30 -10.90
CA PHE A 41 -1.71 -1.72 -9.77
C PHE A 41 -3.01 -1.03 -10.21
N PHE A 42 -2.96 -0.20 -11.26
CA PHE A 42 -4.17 0.44 -11.80
C PHE A 42 -5.17 -0.55 -12.38
N VAL A 43 -4.72 -1.64 -13.01
CA VAL A 43 -5.61 -2.71 -13.46
C VAL A 43 -6.32 -3.38 -12.28
N VAL A 44 -5.61 -3.67 -11.18
CA VAL A 44 -6.22 -4.24 -9.97
C VAL A 44 -7.24 -3.27 -9.38
N VAL A 45 -6.89 -1.99 -9.24
CA VAL A 45 -7.82 -0.96 -8.75
C VAL A 45 -9.08 -0.87 -9.62
N ALA A 46 -8.92 -0.86 -10.95
CA ALA A 46 -10.04 -0.81 -11.89
C ALA A 46 -10.94 -2.04 -11.78
N ILE A 47 -10.37 -3.24 -11.65
CA ILE A 47 -11.12 -4.48 -11.45
C ILE A 47 -11.80 -4.49 -10.08
N THR A 48 -11.14 -4.06 -9.01
CA THR A 48 -11.76 -3.99 -7.67
C THR A 48 -12.91 -2.99 -7.65
N SER A 49 -12.77 -1.84 -8.32
CA SER A 49 -13.82 -0.82 -8.41
C SER A 49 -14.99 -1.23 -9.32
N SER A 50 -14.71 -1.92 -10.44
CA SER A 50 -15.73 -2.27 -11.46
C SER A 50 -16.29 -3.68 -11.29
N GLY A 51 -15.58 -4.54 -10.54
CA GLY A 51 -15.81 -5.97 -10.41
C GLY A 51 -17.03 -6.35 -9.59
N GLY A 52 -17.75 -5.37 -9.04
CA GLY A 52 -19.21 -5.28 -9.17
C GLY A 52 -20.05 -6.49 -8.77
N LYS A 53 -19.56 -7.40 -7.92
CA LYS A 53 -20.46 -8.21 -7.11
C LYS A 53 -20.78 -7.33 -5.93
N ASN A 54 -22.03 -6.85 -5.83
CA ASN A 54 -22.57 -6.08 -4.69
C ASN A 54 -22.58 -6.90 -3.37
N GLN A 55 -21.60 -7.77 -3.18
CA GLN A 55 -21.33 -8.47 -1.94
C GLN A 55 -20.65 -7.46 -1.04
N LYS A 56 -21.40 -7.00 -0.04
CA LYS A 56 -20.80 -6.31 1.09
C LYS A 56 -19.67 -7.19 1.64
N CYS A 57 -18.48 -6.62 1.78
CA CYS A 57 -17.41 -7.31 2.49
C CYS A 57 -17.89 -7.62 3.91
N ALA A 58 -17.43 -8.74 4.46
CA ALA A 58 -17.62 -9.03 5.87
C ALA A 58 -17.11 -7.85 6.72
N GLU A 59 -17.74 -7.59 7.87
CA GLU A 59 -17.38 -6.50 8.79
C GLU A 59 -15.88 -6.49 9.10
N CYS A 60 -15.28 -7.68 9.24
CA CYS A 60 -13.84 -7.89 9.28
C CYS A 60 -13.33 -8.62 8.02
N PRO A 61 -12.83 -7.91 6.98
CA PRO A 61 -12.26 -8.54 5.77
C PRO A 61 -10.95 -9.29 6.07
N TRP A 62 -10.32 -9.01 7.21
CA TRP A 62 -9.10 -9.68 7.66
C TRP A 62 -9.36 -10.97 8.45
N SER A 63 -10.64 -11.27 8.78
CA SER A 63 -11.21 -12.50 9.38
C SER A 63 -10.33 -13.42 10.26
N VAL A 64 -9.33 -12.92 10.98
CA VAL A 64 -8.59 -13.74 11.94
C VAL A 64 -9.40 -13.94 13.23
N GLU A 65 -10.22 -12.96 13.61
CA GLU A 65 -10.95 -12.95 14.88
C GLU A 65 -12.37 -12.40 14.69
N GLN A 66 -13.34 -12.93 15.44
CA GLN A 66 -14.67 -12.33 15.60
C GLN A 66 -14.62 -11.06 16.47
N ASN A 67 -13.51 -10.86 17.19
CA ASN A 67 -13.27 -9.69 18.04
C ASN A 67 -12.02 -8.93 17.57
N PRO A 68 -12.18 -7.88 16.75
CA PRO A 68 -11.04 -7.12 16.27
C PRO A 68 -10.38 -6.33 17.41
N THR A 69 -9.05 -6.22 17.36
CA THR A 69 -8.28 -5.40 18.32
C THR A 69 -8.58 -3.90 18.19
N ILE A 70 -9.06 -3.46 17.02
CA ILE A 70 -9.32 -2.07 16.68
C ILE A 70 -10.80 -1.90 16.33
N LEU A 71 -11.43 -0.83 16.83
CA LEU A 71 -12.87 -0.55 16.68
C LEU A 71 -13.33 -0.34 15.23
N GLU A 72 -12.44 0.00 14.30
CA GLU A 72 -12.79 0.28 12.91
C GLU A 72 -13.36 -0.94 12.17
N TRP A 73 -12.97 -2.15 12.59
CA TRP A 73 -13.40 -3.41 11.98
C TRP A 73 -14.68 -3.98 12.61
N LEU A 74 -15.26 -3.30 13.60
CA LEU A 74 -16.60 -3.62 14.12
C LEU A 74 -17.73 -3.06 13.25
N VAL A 75 -17.39 -2.23 12.26
CA VAL A 75 -18.37 -1.50 11.45
C VAL A 75 -18.51 -2.16 10.07
N GLN A 76 -19.73 -2.14 9.53
CA GLN A 76 -20.01 -2.64 8.19
C GLN A 76 -19.29 -1.86 7.08
N SER A 77 -19.00 -2.54 5.97
CA SER A 77 -18.49 -1.90 4.74
C SER A 77 -19.63 -1.75 3.71
N PRO A 78 -19.92 -0.54 3.19
CA PRO A 78 -19.40 0.78 3.59
C PRO A 78 -19.99 1.28 4.91
N SER A 79 -19.24 2.10 5.65
CA SER A 79 -19.73 2.70 6.90
C SER A 79 -20.98 3.53 6.64
N ALA A 80 -21.91 3.50 7.59
CA ALA A 80 -23.03 4.44 7.63
C ALA A 80 -22.51 5.87 7.87
N PHE A 81 -23.35 6.87 7.55
CA PHE A 81 -23.03 8.29 7.75
C PHE A 81 -22.72 8.61 9.23
N HIS A 82 -23.51 8.03 10.14
CA HIS A 82 -23.18 7.93 11.55
C HIS A 82 -22.62 6.53 11.81
N THR A 83 -21.30 6.47 11.94
CA THR A 83 -20.53 5.21 12.05
C THR A 83 -21.02 4.31 13.17
N PHE A 84 -21.31 4.90 14.34
CA PHE A 84 -21.88 4.21 15.49
C PHE A 84 -23.25 4.80 15.82
N GLY A 85 -24.28 3.94 15.91
CA GLY A 85 -25.58 4.35 16.45
C GLY A 85 -25.54 4.58 17.96
N GLU A 86 -24.75 3.77 18.66
CA GLU A 86 -24.47 3.88 20.09
C GLU A 86 -22.96 3.75 20.33
N LEU A 87 -22.43 4.54 21.27
CA LEU A 87 -21.00 4.53 21.58
C LEU A 87 -20.59 3.22 22.27
N PRO A 88 -19.47 2.59 21.88
CA PRO A 88 -18.98 1.40 22.56
C PRO A 88 -18.55 1.72 23.99
N ALA A 89 -18.94 0.88 24.93
CA ALA A 89 -18.56 1.03 26.34
C ALA A 89 -17.20 0.38 26.61
N VAL A 90 -16.35 1.08 27.36
CA VAL A 90 -15.10 0.53 27.89
C VAL A 90 -15.30 0.23 29.37
N LYS A 91 -15.02 -1.02 29.77
CA LYS A 91 -15.13 -1.45 31.17
C LYS A 91 -13.85 -1.10 31.92
N GLU A 92 -13.89 -0.07 32.75
CA GLU A 92 -12.84 0.22 33.73
C GLU A 92 -12.91 -0.80 34.88
N THR A 93 -11.76 -1.34 35.32
CA THR A 93 -11.70 -2.44 36.30
C THR A 93 -11.20 -2.04 37.69
N LYS A 94 -10.92 -0.75 37.93
CA LYS A 94 -10.58 -0.22 39.25
C LYS A 94 -11.56 0.88 39.67
N SER A 95 -12.34 0.59 40.70
CA SER A 95 -13.05 1.56 41.54
C SER A 95 -12.37 1.65 42.89
#